data_AF-A0A944GQC0-F1
#
_entry.id   AF-A0A944GQC0-F1
#
_cell.length_a   1.000
_cell.length_b   1.000
_cell.length_c   1.000
_cell.angle_alpha   90.00
_cell.angle_beta   90.00
_cell.angle_gamma   90.00
#
_symmetry.space_group_name_H-M   'P 1'
#
loop_
_entity.id
_entity.type
_entity.pdbx_description
1 polymer ?
#
loop_
_entity_poly.entity_id
_entity_poly.type
_entity_poly.pdbx_seq_one_letter_code
_entity_poly.pdbx_strand_id
1 'polypeptide(L)'
;MGISEVLSLLGGVALFLFGMSLMGDSLKKVAGSKLEVVLYRLSGTQLKGILLGTGVTAVIQSSSATSVMVVGFVNSEMMKVRQAIGVIMGAIIGTSVTGWIICLSDIGGSSSGWLELLSTETLTSIVALIGIILYMFSSDMSNRHVGGILMGFAVLMFGMKAMSGAVSGLRSDENFIGIMTDFSNPILGILVGLVFTSVLQSASAAVGILQALAITGAVSFEVAFPIIMGIAIGAAVPVLLSAMGASADGKRTALSYLVIDLFGVVIVSIIFYTVNAFV
;
A
#
# COMPACT_ATOMS: atom_id res chain seq x y z
N MET A 1 -3.91 13.73 19.56
CA MET A 1 -2.83 12.73 19.58
C MET A 1 -1.98 12.89 20.83
N GLY A 2 -1.69 11.80 21.54
CA GLY A 2 -0.79 11.80 22.70
C GLY A 2 0.69 11.72 22.30
N ILE A 3 1.61 12.03 23.23
CA ILE A 3 3.06 11.90 23.02
C ILE A 3 3.44 10.46 22.68
N SER A 4 2.78 9.47 23.29
CA SER A 4 2.97 8.04 23.00
C SER A 4 2.64 7.66 21.55
N GLU A 5 1.58 8.24 20.98
CA GLU A 5 1.16 8.00 19.59
C GLU A 5 2.17 8.59 18.61
N VAL A 6 2.68 9.80 18.89
CA VAL A 6 3.72 10.43 18.08
C VAL A 6 5.01 9.61 18.11
N LEU A 7 5.43 9.13 19.28
CA LEU A 7 6.59 8.25 19.41
C LEU A 7 6.39 6.91 18.70
N SER A 8 5.20 6.32 18.79
CA SER A 8 4.85 5.08 18.09
C SER A 8 4.88 5.27 16.56
N LEU A 9 4.36 6.40 16.06
CA LEU A 9 4.43 6.76 14.64
C LEU A 9 5.89 6.88 14.17
N LEU A 10 6.72 7.63 14.89
CA LEU A 10 8.14 7.81 14.56
C LEU A 10 8.92 6.48 14.63
N GLY A 11 8.63 5.65 15.65
CA GLY A 11 9.19 4.30 15.75
C GLY A 11 8.77 3.41 14.59
N GLY A 12 7.51 3.50 14.15
CA GLY A 12 7.00 2.80 12.97
C GLY A 12 7.71 3.24 11.69
N VAL A 13 7.94 4.55 11.49
CA VAL A 13 8.73 5.08 10.38
C VAL A 13 10.16 4.55 10.41
N ALA A 14 10.80 4.53 11.59
CA ALA A 14 12.17 4.02 11.73
C ALA A 14 12.26 2.53 11.37
N LEU A 15 11.34 1.69 11.86
CA LEU A 15 11.27 0.27 11.49
C LEU A 15 10.98 0.08 10.00
N PHE A 16 10.09 0.88 9.43
CA PHE A 16 9.77 0.84 8.01
C PHE A 16 11.00 1.11 7.12
N LEU A 17 11.73 2.19 7.40
CA LEU A 17 12.94 2.55 6.68
C LEU A 17 14.07 1.52 6.91
N PHE A 18 14.20 1.00 8.12
CA PHE A 18 15.18 -0.04 8.44
C PHE A 18 14.90 -1.35 7.68
N GLY A 19 13.65 -1.83 7.71
CA GLY A 19 13.23 -3.04 6.99
C GLY A 19 13.49 -2.94 5.49
N MET A 20 13.26 -1.75 4.93
CA MET A 20 13.55 -1.47 3.52
C MET A 20 15.05 -1.45 3.19
N SER A 21 15.88 -0.86 4.05
CA SER A 21 17.33 -0.94 3.89
C SER A 21 17.80 -2.39 3.93
N LEU A 22 17.35 -3.15 4.93
CA LEU A 22 17.69 -4.57 5.09
C LEU A 22 17.26 -5.41 3.88
N MET A 23 16.04 -5.18 3.39
CA MET A 23 15.52 -5.83 2.20
C MET A 23 16.35 -5.47 0.97
N GLY A 24 16.64 -4.19 0.74
CA GLY A 24 17.47 -3.73 -0.39
C GLY A 24 18.88 -4.31 -0.37
N ASP A 25 19.53 -4.35 0.79
CA ASP A 25 20.87 -4.93 0.94
C ASP A 25 20.87 -6.45 0.75
N SER A 26 19.83 -7.13 1.24
CA SER A 26 19.65 -8.57 1.04
C SER A 26 19.39 -8.88 -0.44
N LEU A 27 18.58 -8.06 -1.12
CA LEU A 27 18.31 -8.17 -2.55
C LEU A 27 19.57 -8.02 -3.39
N LYS A 28 20.42 -7.02 -3.10
CA LYS A 28 21.71 -6.85 -3.78
C LYS A 28 22.60 -8.09 -3.67
N LYS A 29 22.57 -8.79 -2.54
CA LYS A 29 23.34 -10.02 -2.31
C LYS A 29 22.80 -11.26 -3.06
N VAL A 30 21.59 -11.17 -3.62
CA VAL A 30 21.01 -12.17 -4.54
C VAL A 30 20.80 -11.63 -5.96
N ALA A 31 21.32 -10.45 -6.28
CA ALA A 31 21.43 -9.98 -7.65
C ALA A 31 22.31 -10.97 -8.47
N GLY A 32 21.91 -11.28 -9.69
CA GLY A 32 22.49 -12.33 -10.54
C GLY A 32 22.00 -13.75 -10.26
N SER A 33 21.11 -13.95 -9.27
CA SER A 33 20.54 -15.27 -8.96
C SER A 33 19.32 -15.61 -9.83
N LYS A 34 18.81 -16.85 -9.69
CA LYS A 34 17.56 -17.30 -10.33
C LYS A 34 16.38 -16.36 -10.04
N LEU A 35 16.38 -15.67 -8.90
CA LEU A 35 15.30 -14.76 -8.50
C LEU A 35 15.19 -13.55 -9.44
N GLU A 36 16.31 -12.96 -9.85
CA GLU A 36 16.33 -11.85 -10.80
C GLU A 36 15.75 -12.29 -12.16
N VAL A 37 16.14 -13.48 -12.63
CA VAL A 37 15.62 -14.04 -13.88
C VAL A 37 14.12 -14.30 -13.80
N VAL A 38 13.61 -14.79 -12.67
CA VAL A 38 12.18 -15.01 -12.44
C VAL A 38 11.44 -13.68 -12.46
N LEU A 39 11.91 -12.68 -11.72
CA LEU A 39 11.30 -11.33 -11.71
C LEU A 39 11.31 -10.72 -13.11
N TYR A 40 12.40 -10.86 -13.85
CA TYR A 40 12.50 -10.37 -15.22
C TYR A 40 11.52 -11.07 -16.17
N ARG A 41 11.31 -12.39 -16.04
CA ARG A 41 10.33 -13.14 -16.84
C ARG A 41 8.89 -12.77 -16.52
N LEU A 42 8.60 -12.55 -15.24
CA LEU A 42 7.27 -12.17 -14.76
C LEU A 42 6.94 -10.69 -14.99
N SER A 43 7.94 -9.83 -15.16
CA SER A 43 7.76 -8.38 -15.42
C SER A 43 8.29 -7.93 -16.79
N GLY A 44 8.61 -8.87 -17.68
CA GLY A 44 9.29 -8.58 -18.95
C GLY A 44 8.46 -7.80 -19.98
N THR A 45 7.14 -7.75 -19.81
CA THR A 45 6.23 -6.93 -20.63
C THR A 45 5.29 -6.14 -19.72
N GLN A 46 4.73 -5.03 -20.22
CA GLN A 46 3.87 -4.15 -19.43
C GLN A 46 2.65 -4.88 -18.87
N LEU A 47 1.98 -5.71 -19.70
CA LEU A 47 0.83 -6.51 -19.29
C LEU A 47 1.19 -7.53 -18.20
N LYS A 48 2.33 -8.21 -18.33
CA LYS A 48 2.80 -9.15 -17.31
C LYS A 48 3.13 -8.44 -16.00
N GLY A 49 3.76 -7.26 -16.08
CA GLY A 49 3.99 -6.39 -14.93
C GLY A 49 2.69 -6.01 -14.22
N ILE A 50 1.68 -5.58 -14.97
CA ILE A 50 0.35 -5.25 -14.42
C ILE A 50 -0.27 -6.47 -13.72
N LEU A 51 -0.33 -7.62 -14.40
CA LEU A 51 -0.88 -8.84 -13.81
C LEU A 51 -0.13 -9.30 -12.55
N LEU A 52 1.21 -9.18 -12.56
CA LEU A 52 2.03 -9.47 -11.40
C LEU A 52 1.69 -8.52 -10.24
N GLY A 53 1.63 -7.21 -10.50
CA GLY A 53 1.29 -6.22 -9.48
C GLY A 53 -0.11 -6.40 -8.90
N THR A 54 -1.08 -6.68 -9.76
CA THR A 54 -2.47 -6.97 -9.37
C THR A 54 -2.54 -8.23 -8.54
N GLY A 55 -1.90 -9.32 -8.96
CA GLY A 55 -1.89 -10.59 -8.22
C GLY A 55 -1.20 -10.47 -6.85
N VAL A 56 -0.02 -9.85 -6.82
CA VAL A 56 0.72 -9.63 -5.56
C VAL A 56 -0.07 -8.73 -4.62
N THR A 57 -0.68 -7.66 -5.14
CA THR A 57 -1.48 -6.75 -4.30
C THR A 57 -2.80 -7.36 -3.87
N ALA A 58 -3.44 -8.20 -4.68
CA ALA A 58 -4.66 -8.91 -4.26
C ALA A 58 -4.36 -9.86 -3.08
N VAL A 59 -3.18 -10.50 -3.08
CA VAL A 59 -2.74 -11.37 -1.98
C VAL A 59 -2.33 -10.56 -0.75
N ILE A 60 -1.48 -9.54 -0.92
CA ILE A 60 -0.96 -8.73 0.21
C ILE A 60 -2.01 -7.74 0.73
N GLN A 61 -2.97 -7.37 -0.09
CA GLN A 61 -4.03 -6.38 0.13
C GLN A 61 -3.53 -4.95 0.36
N SER A 62 -2.28 -4.67 -0.04
CA SER A 62 -1.67 -3.35 0.10
C SER A 62 -0.82 -3.00 -1.12
N SER A 63 -1.30 -2.04 -1.93
CA SER A 63 -0.54 -1.50 -3.06
C SER A 63 0.66 -0.69 -2.62
N SER A 64 0.58 0.02 -1.50
CA SER A 64 1.72 0.75 -0.93
C SER A 64 2.83 -0.22 -0.54
N ALA A 65 2.53 -1.32 0.16
CA ALA A 65 3.53 -2.34 0.50
C ALA A 65 4.15 -2.98 -0.75
N THR A 66 3.30 -3.32 -1.73
CA THR A 66 3.76 -3.91 -2.99
C THR A 66 4.65 -2.95 -3.77
N SER A 67 4.30 -1.67 -3.82
CA SER A 67 5.05 -0.64 -4.54
C SER A 67 6.37 -0.31 -3.83
N VAL A 68 6.38 -0.31 -2.50
CA VAL A 68 7.62 -0.17 -1.71
C VAL A 68 8.56 -1.35 -1.96
N MET A 69 8.03 -2.58 -2.07
CA MET A 69 8.82 -3.75 -2.47
C MET A 69 9.43 -3.56 -3.87
N VAL A 70 8.65 -3.06 -4.82
CA VAL A 70 9.11 -2.73 -6.18
C VAL A 70 10.18 -1.63 -6.17
N VAL A 71 10.03 -0.58 -5.36
CA VAL A 71 11.08 0.43 -5.15
C VAL A 71 12.36 -0.22 -4.62
N GLY A 72 12.24 -1.17 -3.69
CA GLY A 72 13.37 -1.98 -3.19
C GLY A 72 14.07 -2.78 -4.29
N PHE A 73 13.31 -3.42 -5.20
CA PHE A 73 13.87 -4.15 -6.35
C PHE A 73 14.58 -3.25 -7.35
N VAL A 74 14.07 -2.03 -7.56
CA VAL A 74 14.74 -1.05 -8.42
C VAL A 74 16.00 -0.52 -7.75
N ASN A 75 15.96 -0.30 -6.42
CA ASN A 75 17.11 0.17 -5.65
C ASN A 75 18.24 -0.87 -5.56
N SER A 76 17.93 -2.15 -5.74
CA SER A 76 18.91 -3.25 -5.84
C SER A 76 19.32 -3.57 -7.27
N GLU A 77 18.93 -2.76 -8.25
CA GLU A 77 19.20 -2.94 -9.70
C GLU A 77 18.62 -4.25 -10.29
N MET A 78 17.76 -4.95 -9.55
CA MET A 78 17.13 -6.19 -9.99
C MET A 78 15.93 -5.96 -10.93
N MET A 79 15.41 -4.75 -10.96
CA MET A 79 14.28 -4.36 -11.80
C MET A 79 14.51 -2.97 -12.40
N LYS A 80 14.13 -2.81 -13.67
CA LYS A 80 14.18 -1.48 -14.32
C LYS A 80 12.94 -0.67 -13.95
N VAL A 81 13.08 0.65 -13.87
CA VAL A 81 11.96 1.59 -13.61
C VAL A 81 10.78 1.34 -14.55
N ARG A 82 11.02 1.04 -15.83
CA ARG A 82 9.96 0.75 -16.80
C ARG A 82 9.11 -0.47 -16.40
N GLN A 83 9.74 -1.52 -15.88
CA GLN A 83 9.03 -2.72 -15.42
C GLN A 83 8.28 -2.43 -14.12
N ALA A 84 8.93 -1.68 -13.21
CA ALA A 84 8.36 -1.25 -11.96
C ALA A 84 7.06 -0.44 -12.15
N ILE A 85 7.00 0.46 -13.12
CA ILE A 85 5.78 1.21 -13.47
C ILE A 85 4.61 0.27 -13.79
N GLY A 86 4.86 -0.78 -14.58
CA GLY A 86 3.82 -1.78 -14.90
C GLY A 86 3.31 -2.51 -13.66
N VAL A 87 4.22 -2.91 -12.76
CA VAL A 87 3.85 -3.56 -11.49
C VAL A 87 3.10 -2.60 -10.56
N ILE A 88 3.50 -1.33 -10.49
CA ILE A 88 2.82 -0.29 -9.70
C ILE A 88 1.40 -0.06 -10.20
N MET A 89 1.20 0.10 -11.52
CA MET A 89 -0.14 0.22 -12.10
C MET A 89 -1.01 -0.99 -11.75
N GLY A 90 -0.43 -2.19 -11.85
CA GLY A 90 -1.10 -3.42 -11.43
C GLY A 90 -1.48 -3.44 -9.95
N ALA A 91 -0.58 -2.95 -9.08
CA ALA A 91 -0.80 -2.89 -7.65
C ALA A 91 -1.98 -1.97 -7.29
N ILE A 92 -2.07 -0.81 -7.93
CA ILE A 92 -3.19 0.12 -7.76
C ILE A 92 -4.51 -0.57 -8.14
N ILE A 93 -4.56 -1.26 -9.29
CA ILE A 93 -5.72 -2.06 -9.71
C ILE A 93 -6.05 -3.16 -8.68
N GLY A 94 -5.03 -3.82 -8.14
CA GLY A 94 -5.21 -4.86 -7.12
C GLY A 94 -5.87 -4.35 -5.84
N THR A 95 -5.63 -3.09 -5.46
CA THR A 95 -6.29 -2.48 -4.28
C THR A 95 -7.79 -2.31 -4.48
N SER A 96 -8.24 -2.05 -5.71
CA SER A 96 -9.67 -1.99 -6.03
C SER A 96 -10.37 -3.33 -5.80
N VAL A 97 -9.69 -4.46 -6.00
CA VAL A 97 -10.22 -5.80 -5.70
C VAL A 97 -10.51 -5.93 -4.20
N THR A 98 -9.66 -5.38 -3.34
CA THR A 98 -9.88 -5.39 -1.88
C THR A 98 -11.17 -4.65 -1.48
N GLY A 99 -11.47 -3.51 -2.12
CA GLY A 99 -12.74 -2.80 -1.89
C GLY A 99 -13.97 -3.66 -2.19
N TRP A 100 -13.96 -4.39 -3.31
CA TRP A 100 -15.03 -5.34 -3.65
C TRP A 100 -15.12 -6.50 -2.67
N ILE A 101 -13.99 -7.02 -2.18
CA ILE A 101 -13.97 -8.06 -1.14
C ILE A 101 -14.65 -7.57 0.13
N ILE A 102 -14.34 -6.34 0.58
CA ILE A 102 -14.97 -5.73 1.77
C ILE A 102 -16.48 -5.54 1.54
N CYS A 103 -16.90 -5.02 0.40
CA CYS A 103 -18.33 -4.91 0.04
C CYS A 103 -19.05 -6.25 0.09
N LEU A 104 -18.46 -7.30 -0.47
CA LEU A 104 -19.07 -8.64 -0.52
C LEU A 104 -19.06 -9.33 0.84
N SER A 105 -18.05 -9.10 1.68
CA SER A 105 -17.99 -9.68 3.04
C SER A 105 -19.06 -9.10 3.95
N ASP A 106 -19.32 -7.80 3.85
CA ASP A 106 -20.33 -7.11 4.68
C ASP A 106 -21.76 -7.53 4.29
N ILE A 107 -22.02 -7.77 2.99
CA ILE A 107 -23.32 -8.22 2.49
C ILE A 107 -23.57 -9.71 2.77
N GLY A 108 -22.51 -10.53 2.79
CA GLY A 108 -22.60 -11.98 2.85
C GLY A 108 -22.71 -12.60 4.25
N GLY A 109 -22.63 -11.81 5.34
CA GLY A 109 -22.69 -12.29 6.73
C GLY A 109 -21.67 -13.38 7.09
N SER A 110 -20.70 -13.63 6.20
CA SER A 110 -19.80 -14.76 6.27
C SER A 110 -18.47 -14.24 6.78
N SER A 111 -18.35 -14.21 8.10
CA SER A 111 -17.08 -14.26 8.86
C SER A 111 -16.33 -15.55 8.51
N SER A 112 -15.92 -15.63 7.27
CA SER A 112 -15.17 -16.74 6.72
C SER A 112 -13.74 -16.56 7.20
N GLY A 113 -13.41 -17.21 8.32
CA GLY A 113 -12.07 -17.16 8.94
C GLY A 113 -10.89 -17.48 8.01
N TRP A 114 -11.15 -18.03 6.81
CA TRP A 114 -10.16 -18.18 5.73
C TRP A 114 -9.68 -16.84 5.14
N LEU A 115 -10.54 -15.81 5.11
CA LEU A 115 -10.18 -14.45 4.65
C LEU A 115 -9.36 -13.70 5.71
N GLU A 116 -9.61 -13.93 7.01
CA GLU A 116 -8.75 -13.41 8.10
C GLU A 116 -7.34 -14.02 8.06
N LEU A 117 -7.21 -15.29 7.66
CA LEU A 117 -5.90 -15.94 7.43
C LEU A 117 -5.12 -15.31 6.26
N LEU A 118 -5.79 -14.63 5.34
CA LEU A 118 -5.17 -13.84 4.27
C LEU A 118 -5.00 -12.36 4.63
N SER A 119 -5.26 -11.97 5.88
CA SER A 119 -4.98 -10.61 6.32
C SER A 119 -3.49 -10.29 6.16
N THR A 120 -3.20 -9.03 5.89
CA THR A 120 -1.83 -8.54 5.75
C THR A 120 -0.98 -8.88 7.00
N GLU A 121 -1.60 -9.01 8.18
CA GLU A 121 -0.93 -9.32 9.44
C GLU A 121 -0.48 -10.77 9.58
N THR A 122 -1.34 -11.72 9.22
CA THR A 122 -1.03 -13.16 9.26
C THR A 122 0.03 -13.48 8.21
N LEU A 123 -0.10 -12.91 7.01
CA LEU A 123 0.91 -13.05 5.95
C LEU A 123 2.26 -12.50 6.38
N THR A 124 2.29 -11.30 6.98
CA THR A 124 3.54 -10.72 7.51
C THR A 124 4.17 -11.61 8.57
N SER A 125 3.36 -12.19 9.46
CA SER A 125 3.85 -13.07 10.53
C SER A 125 4.41 -14.40 10.00
N ILE A 126 3.74 -15.00 9.01
CA ILE A 126 4.22 -16.21 8.33
C ILE A 126 5.52 -15.93 7.58
N VAL A 127 5.58 -14.81 6.85
CA VAL A 127 6.78 -14.38 6.11
C VAL A 127 7.94 -14.12 7.08
N ALA A 128 7.69 -13.50 8.23
CA ALA A 128 8.70 -13.31 9.28
C ALA A 128 9.25 -14.64 9.80
N LEU A 129 8.37 -15.61 10.06
CA LEU A 129 8.74 -16.92 10.60
C LEU A 129 9.56 -17.74 9.59
N ILE A 130 9.12 -17.78 8.33
CA ILE A 130 9.90 -18.42 7.25
C ILE A 130 11.23 -17.66 7.05
N GLY A 131 11.19 -16.33 7.06
CA GLY A 131 12.34 -15.46 6.90
C GLY A 131 13.43 -15.73 7.93
N ILE A 132 13.09 -15.79 9.22
CA ILE A 132 14.07 -16.03 10.29
C ILE A 132 14.60 -17.46 10.24
N ILE A 133 13.75 -18.45 9.92
CA ILE A 133 14.20 -19.84 9.76
C ILE A 133 15.23 -19.93 8.64
N LEU A 134 14.92 -19.37 7.47
CA LEU A 134 15.84 -19.37 6.34
C LEU A 134 17.13 -18.61 6.64
N TYR A 135 17.03 -17.47 7.34
CA TYR A 135 18.17 -16.62 7.69
C TYR A 135 19.13 -17.30 8.68
N MET A 136 18.61 -17.98 9.71
CA MET A 136 19.43 -18.56 10.78
C MET A 136 19.86 -20.01 10.52
N PHE A 137 18.96 -20.84 9.97
CA PHE A 137 19.15 -22.29 9.93
C PHE A 137 19.56 -22.83 8.55
N SER A 138 19.48 -22.03 7.48
CA SER A 138 19.95 -22.49 6.17
C SER A 138 21.47 -22.50 6.11
N SER A 139 22.05 -23.59 5.59
CA SER A 139 23.48 -23.68 5.29
C SER A 139 23.84 -22.98 3.99
N ASP A 140 22.90 -22.88 3.05
CA ASP A 140 23.09 -22.24 1.75
C ASP A 140 23.02 -20.71 1.82
N MET A 141 24.04 -20.05 1.29
CA MET A 141 24.13 -18.58 1.26
C MET A 141 22.97 -17.93 0.50
N SER A 142 22.49 -18.55 -0.57
CA SER A 142 21.33 -18.05 -1.32
C SER A 142 20.06 -18.04 -0.45
N ASN A 143 19.82 -19.10 0.32
CA ASN A 143 18.65 -19.20 1.19
C ASN A 143 18.72 -18.22 2.35
N ARG A 144 19.93 -17.98 2.89
CA ARG A 144 20.14 -16.93 3.91
C ARG A 144 19.82 -15.54 3.39
N HIS A 145 20.23 -15.22 2.16
CA HIS A 145 19.91 -13.92 1.55
C HIS A 145 18.41 -13.77 1.28
N VAL A 146 17.73 -14.83 0.81
CA VAL A 146 16.26 -14.84 0.69
C VAL A 146 15.59 -14.64 2.06
N GLY A 147 16.09 -15.30 3.11
CA GLY A 147 15.65 -15.07 4.47
C GLY A 147 15.81 -13.61 4.90
N GLY A 148 16.91 -12.97 4.54
CA GLY A 148 17.14 -11.53 4.76
C GLY A 148 16.12 -10.64 4.04
N ILE A 149 15.73 -10.97 2.80
CA ILE A 149 14.67 -10.27 2.06
C ILE A 149 13.34 -10.38 2.81
N LEU A 150 12.96 -11.61 3.19
CA LEU A 150 11.70 -11.87 3.89
C LEU A 150 11.66 -11.18 5.26
N MET A 151 12.78 -11.18 5.99
CA MET A 151 12.91 -10.45 7.25
C MET A 151 12.82 -8.94 7.06
N GLY A 152 13.50 -8.39 6.04
CA GLY A 152 13.40 -6.97 5.69
C GLY A 152 11.97 -6.57 5.35
N PHE A 153 11.28 -7.36 4.53
CA PHE A 153 9.87 -7.17 4.21
C PHE A 153 8.98 -7.27 5.45
N ALA A 154 9.20 -8.25 6.32
CA ALA A 154 8.41 -8.40 7.56
C ALA A 154 8.57 -7.20 8.49
N VAL A 155 9.81 -6.75 8.75
CA VAL A 155 10.09 -5.58 9.59
C VAL A 155 9.48 -4.31 8.99
N LEU A 156 9.54 -4.17 7.66
CA LEU A 156 8.91 -3.08 6.93
C LEU A 156 7.39 -3.07 7.15
N MET A 157 6.74 -4.22 7.01
CA MET A 157 5.30 -4.38 7.24
C MET A 157 4.91 -4.12 8.70
N PHE A 158 5.72 -4.56 9.67
CA PHE A 158 5.53 -4.22 11.08
C PHE A 158 5.63 -2.71 11.32
N GLY A 159 6.57 -2.03 10.67
CA GLY A 159 6.67 -0.57 10.68
C GLY A 159 5.38 0.09 10.17
N MET A 160 4.85 -0.36 9.02
CA MET A 160 3.57 0.13 8.49
C MET A 160 2.40 -0.10 9.45
N LYS A 161 2.36 -1.25 10.10
CA LYS A 161 1.33 -1.57 11.11
C LYS A 161 1.44 -0.67 12.34
N ALA A 162 2.65 -0.46 12.85
CA ALA A 162 2.89 0.44 13.97
C ALA A 162 2.44 1.88 13.66
N MET A 163 2.75 2.37 12.44
CA MET A 163 2.27 3.66 11.96
C MET A 163 0.73 3.72 11.91
N SER A 164 0.08 2.71 11.31
CA SER A 164 -1.39 2.68 11.21
C SER A 164 -2.08 2.55 12.58
N GLY A 165 -1.48 1.79 13.50
CA GLY A 165 -1.96 1.62 14.87
C GLY A 165 -1.84 2.88 15.70
N ALA A 166 -0.73 3.63 15.56
CA ALA A 166 -0.51 4.91 16.23
C ALA A 166 -1.58 5.96 15.90
N VAL A 167 -2.23 5.84 14.75
CA VAL A 167 -3.29 6.77 14.32
C VAL A 167 -4.67 6.14 14.23
N SER A 168 -4.82 4.92 14.76
CA SER A 168 -6.10 4.22 14.77
C SER A 168 -7.16 4.92 15.63
N GLY A 169 -6.76 5.59 16.72
CA GLY A 169 -7.68 6.32 17.60
C GLY A 169 -8.36 7.52 16.94
N LEU A 170 -7.75 8.10 15.89
CA LEU A 170 -8.40 9.16 15.10
C LEU A 170 -9.60 8.63 14.32
N ARG A 171 -9.68 7.33 14.02
CA ARG A 171 -10.78 6.72 13.24
C ARG A 171 -12.13 6.84 13.92
N SER A 172 -12.14 6.94 15.25
CA SER A 172 -13.34 7.02 16.09
C SER A 172 -13.55 8.40 16.71
N ASP A 173 -12.72 9.39 16.37
CA ASP A 173 -12.87 10.75 16.88
C ASP A 173 -14.00 11.46 16.12
N GLU A 174 -15.04 11.87 16.83
CA GLU A 174 -16.21 12.56 16.26
C GLU A 174 -15.82 13.84 15.52
N ASN A 175 -14.78 14.56 15.95
CA ASN A 175 -14.29 15.74 15.24
C ASN A 175 -13.65 15.36 13.91
N PHE A 176 -12.93 14.23 13.88
CA PHE A 176 -12.28 13.74 12.67
C PHE A 176 -13.29 13.23 11.65
N ILE A 177 -14.33 12.53 12.12
CA ILE A 177 -15.47 12.12 11.30
C ILE A 177 -16.27 13.34 10.83
N GLY A 178 -16.51 14.33 11.68
CA GLY A 178 -17.21 15.57 11.32
C GLY A 178 -16.50 16.35 10.21
N ILE A 179 -15.16 16.41 10.23
CA ILE A 179 -14.37 16.99 9.12
C ILE A 179 -14.55 16.18 7.82
N MET A 180 -14.83 14.87 7.89
CA MET A 180 -15.11 14.03 6.71
C MET A 180 -16.52 14.19 6.16
N THR A 181 -17.45 14.82 6.88
CA THR A 181 -18.86 14.94 6.45
C THR A 181 -19.29 16.36 6.13
N ASP A 182 -18.60 17.37 6.69
CA ASP A 182 -19.05 18.77 6.68
C ASP A 182 -18.39 19.61 5.56
N PHE A 183 -18.21 19.02 4.38
CA PHE A 183 -17.71 19.75 3.20
C PHE A 183 -18.69 19.68 2.04
N SER A 184 -18.91 20.83 1.39
CA SER A 184 -19.74 20.93 0.17
C SER A 184 -18.91 20.99 -1.10
N ASN A 185 -17.57 21.13 -1.00
CA ASN A 185 -16.68 21.31 -2.13
C ASN A 185 -15.92 20.01 -2.46
N PRO A 186 -16.00 19.49 -3.69
CA PRO A 186 -15.23 18.33 -4.15
C PRO A 186 -13.72 18.38 -3.87
N ILE A 187 -13.10 19.56 -4.00
CA ILE A 187 -11.67 19.73 -3.78
C ILE A 187 -11.32 19.53 -2.31
N LEU A 188 -12.18 20.01 -1.40
CA LEU A 188 -12.02 19.76 0.03
C LEU A 188 -12.16 18.28 0.36
N GLY A 189 -13.11 17.58 -0.27
CA GLY A 189 -13.24 16.13 -0.12
C GLY A 189 -11.99 15.37 -0.54
N ILE A 190 -11.36 15.76 -1.67
CA ILE A 190 -10.08 15.18 -2.11
C ILE A 190 -8.97 15.45 -1.09
N LEU A 191 -8.87 16.68 -0.58
CA LEU A 191 -7.86 17.01 0.44
C LEU A 191 -8.08 16.23 1.74
N VAL A 192 -9.33 16.09 2.17
CA VAL A 192 -9.68 15.30 3.36
C VAL A 192 -9.31 13.83 3.16
N GLY A 193 -9.69 13.21 2.04
CA GLY A 193 -9.33 11.82 1.75
C GLY A 193 -7.82 11.60 1.65
N LEU A 194 -7.10 12.57 1.09
CA LEU A 194 -5.63 12.57 1.01
C LEU A 194 -5.03 12.58 2.41
N VAL A 195 -5.41 13.54 3.25
CA VAL A 195 -4.90 13.65 4.63
C VAL A 195 -5.29 12.40 5.42
N PHE A 196 -6.54 11.97 5.33
CA PHE A 196 -7.07 10.79 6.02
C PHE A 196 -6.24 9.53 5.72
N THR A 197 -6.00 9.25 4.45
CA THR A 197 -5.23 8.05 4.05
C THR A 197 -3.74 8.20 4.32
N SER A 198 -3.19 9.40 4.14
CA SER A 198 -1.80 9.70 4.49
C SER A 198 -1.54 9.45 5.97
N VAL A 199 -2.53 9.75 6.81
CA VAL A 199 -2.46 9.55 8.25
C VAL A 199 -2.67 8.07 8.60
N LEU A 200 -3.67 7.41 8.01
CA LEU A 200 -3.96 6.00 8.26
C LEU A 200 -2.96 5.02 7.63
N GLN A 201 -2.17 5.49 6.65
CA GLN A 201 -1.17 4.72 5.91
C GLN A 201 -1.75 3.49 5.18
N SER A 202 -3.07 3.45 4.99
CA SER A 202 -3.77 2.30 4.39
C SER A 202 -5.02 2.76 3.64
N ALA A 203 -4.97 2.66 2.31
CA ALA A 203 -6.09 3.00 1.44
C ALA A 203 -7.29 2.07 1.64
N SER A 204 -7.07 0.75 1.72
CA SER A 204 -8.15 -0.22 1.94
C SER A 204 -8.87 -0.01 3.28
N ALA A 205 -8.13 0.35 4.33
CA ALA A 205 -8.74 0.70 5.62
C ALA A 205 -9.56 1.99 5.54
N ALA A 206 -9.04 3.01 4.85
CA ALA A 206 -9.75 4.26 4.64
C ALA A 206 -11.05 4.07 3.84
N VAL A 207 -11.02 3.27 2.77
CA VAL A 207 -12.20 2.89 1.98
C VAL A 207 -13.21 2.11 2.83
N GLY A 208 -12.76 1.15 3.63
CA GLY A 208 -13.66 0.36 4.50
C GLY A 208 -14.39 1.22 5.53
N ILE A 209 -13.72 2.19 6.15
CA ILE A 209 -14.37 3.15 7.08
C ILE A 209 -15.40 4.00 6.34
N LEU A 210 -15.02 4.57 5.18
CA LEU A 210 -15.92 5.39 4.38
C LEU A 210 -17.16 4.61 3.94
N GLN A 211 -16.98 3.33 3.59
CA GLN A 211 -18.08 2.43 3.22
C GLN A 211 -19.01 2.15 4.41
N ALA A 212 -18.45 1.89 5.61
CA ALA A 212 -19.25 1.69 6.82
C ALA A 212 -20.10 2.93 7.15
N LEU A 213 -19.53 4.14 7.00
CA LEU A 213 -20.25 5.40 7.19
C LEU A 213 -21.30 5.67 6.10
N ALA A 214 -21.07 5.21 4.87
CA ALA A 214 -22.06 5.31 3.80
C ALA A 214 -23.26 4.38 4.06
N ILE A 215 -23.04 3.18 4.60
CA ILE A 215 -24.10 2.22 4.94
C ILE A 215 -25.04 2.77 6.03
N THR A 216 -24.52 3.53 7.01
CA THR A 216 -25.35 4.16 8.05
C THR A 216 -26.11 5.39 7.55
N GLY A 217 -25.85 5.84 6.31
CA GLY A 217 -26.40 7.06 5.75
C GLY A 217 -25.71 8.34 6.23
N ALA A 218 -24.64 8.23 7.02
CA ALA A 218 -23.87 9.39 7.51
C ALA A 218 -23.09 10.09 6.38
N VAL A 219 -22.75 9.37 5.30
CA VAL A 219 -22.01 9.90 4.14
C VAL A 219 -22.77 9.58 2.86
N SER A 220 -23.12 10.62 2.09
CA SER A 220 -23.72 10.47 0.75
C SER A 220 -22.66 10.16 -0.30
N PHE A 221 -23.08 9.67 -1.47
CA PHE A 221 -22.17 9.41 -2.59
C PHE A 221 -21.41 10.66 -3.06
N GLU A 222 -22.08 11.82 -3.04
CA GLU A 222 -21.48 13.11 -3.43
C GLU A 222 -20.30 13.51 -2.53
N VAL A 223 -20.33 13.12 -1.26
CA VAL A 223 -19.26 13.34 -0.28
C VAL A 223 -18.21 12.22 -0.39
N ALA A 224 -18.64 10.96 -0.51
CA ALA A 224 -17.76 9.81 -0.57
C ALA A 224 -16.85 9.80 -1.81
N PHE A 225 -17.38 10.18 -2.99
CA PHE A 225 -16.63 10.12 -4.25
C PHE A 225 -15.34 10.96 -4.24
N PRO A 226 -15.38 12.28 -3.92
CA PRO A 226 -14.15 13.06 -3.81
C PRO A 226 -13.21 12.57 -2.69
N ILE A 227 -13.73 12.00 -1.60
CA ILE A 227 -12.87 11.38 -0.56
C ILE A 227 -12.09 10.20 -1.15
N ILE A 228 -12.73 9.29 -1.88
CA ILE A 228 -12.05 8.13 -2.50
C ILE A 228 -10.92 8.57 -3.42
N MET A 229 -11.11 9.66 -4.15
CA MET A 229 -10.08 10.25 -5.00
C MET A 229 -8.90 10.78 -4.19
N GLY A 230 -9.18 11.44 -3.06
CA GLY A 230 -8.17 11.80 -2.08
C GLY A 230 -7.42 10.60 -1.51
N ILE A 231 -8.15 9.54 -1.15
CA ILE A 231 -7.60 8.29 -0.60
C ILE A 231 -6.54 7.70 -1.54
N ALA A 232 -6.81 7.67 -2.85
CA ALA A 232 -5.86 7.20 -3.84
C ALA A 232 -4.53 7.99 -3.79
N ILE A 233 -4.59 9.33 -3.74
CA ILE A 233 -3.37 10.15 -3.66
C ILE A 233 -2.64 9.93 -2.33
N GLY A 234 -3.37 9.85 -1.22
CA GLY A 234 -2.79 9.64 0.11
C GLY A 234 -2.05 8.30 0.25
N ALA A 235 -2.45 7.28 -0.52
CA ALA A 235 -1.78 5.97 -0.54
C ALA A 235 -0.32 6.04 -1.02
N ALA A 236 0.06 7.12 -1.71
CA ALA A 236 1.41 7.36 -2.17
C ALA A 236 2.39 7.72 -1.04
N VAL A 237 1.92 8.24 0.10
CA VAL A 237 2.79 8.71 1.19
C VAL A 237 3.79 7.64 1.67
N PRO A 238 3.38 6.42 2.07
CA PRO A 238 4.34 5.38 2.46
C PRO A 238 5.31 5.01 1.33
N VAL A 239 4.87 5.05 0.07
CA VAL A 239 5.74 4.81 -1.10
C VAL A 239 6.75 5.94 -1.27
N LEU A 240 6.37 7.19 -1.06
CA LEU A 240 7.29 8.33 -1.13
C LEU A 240 8.27 8.35 0.04
N LEU A 241 7.83 7.98 1.25
CA LEU A 241 8.72 7.80 2.40
C LEU A 241 9.80 6.76 2.10
N SER A 242 9.47 5.71 1.34
CA SER A 242 10.45 4.71 0.90
C SER A 242 11.56 5.25 0.01
N ALA A 243 11.31 6.37 -0.67
CA ALA A 243 12.28 6.99 -1.55
C ALA A 243 13.30 7.87 -0.83
N MET A 244 13.10 8.19 0.45
CA MET A 244 13.97 9.13 1.20
C MET A 244 15.43 8.67 1.29
N GLY A 245 15.68 7.35 1.28
CA GLY A 245 17.01 6.75 1.27
C GLY A 245 17.38 6.00 -0.02
N ALA A 246 16.56 6.10 -1.07
CA ALA A 246 16.70 5.29 -2.28
C ALA A 246 17.60 5.96 -3.35
N SER A 247 18.04 5.16 -4.32
CA SER A 247 18.73 5.60 -5.54
C SER A 247 17.86 6.53 -6.39
N ALA A 248 18.46 7.20 -7.37
CA ALA A 248 17.72 8.06 -8.31
C ALA A 248 16.57 7.31 -9.01
N ASP A 249 16.80 6.06 -9.40
CA ASP A 249 15.80 5.22 -10.04
C ASP A 249 14.75 4.70 -9.05
N GLY A 250 15.12 4.44 -7.78
CA GLY A 250 14.17 4.18 -6.71
C GLY A 250 13.23 5.37 -6.46
N LYS A 251 13.78 6.59 -6.43
CA LYS A 251 13.00 7.83 -6.31
C LYS A 251 12.05 8.04 -7.48
N ARG A 252 12.52 7.82 -8.72
CA ARG A 252 11.66 7.87 -9.93
C ARG A 252 10.53 6.84 -9.86
N THR A 253 10.83 5.64 -9.36
CA THR A 253 9.85 4.57 -9.21
C THR A 253 8.78 4.94 -8.19
N ALA A 254 9.16 5.45 -7.02
CA ALA A 254 8.19 5.92 -6.03
C ALA A 254 7.34 7.10 -6.54
N LEU A 255 7.97 8.05 -7.24
CA LEU A 255 7.26 9.19 -7.82
C LEU A 255 6.27 8.75 -8.91
N SER A 256 6.56 7.67 -9.65
CA SER A 256 5.64 7.12 -10.64
C SER A 256 4.31 6.68 -10.02
N TYR A 257 4.31 6.15 -8.79
CA TYR A 257 3.09 5.81 -8.05
C TYR A 257 2.21 7.06 -7.86
N LEU A 258 2.78 8.11 -7.28
CA LEU A 258 2.06 9.38 -7.06
C LEU A 258 1.51 9.97 -8.37
N VAL A 259 2.32 9.94 -9.43
CA VAL A 259 1.92 10.47 -10.73
C VAL A 259 0.76 9.68 -11.33
N ILE A 260 0.80 8.34 -11.26
CA ILE A 260 -0.28 7.48 -11.76
C ILE A 260 -1.58 7.78 -11.02
N ASP A 261 -1.56 7.86 -9.69
CA ASP A 261 -2.76 8.17 -8.91
C ASP A 261 -3.29 9.58 -9.18
N LEU A 262 -2.40 10.57 -9.28
CA LEU A 262 -2.80 11.94 -9.59
C LEU A 262 -3.46 12.04 -10.97
N PHE A 263 -2.88 11.39 -12.00
CA PHE A 263 -3.48 11.33 -13.32
C PHE A 263 -4.82 10.60 -13.31
N GLY A 264 -4.91 9.47 -12.59
CA GLY A 264 -6.16 8.73 -12.41
C GLY A 264 -7.24 9.60 -11.80
N VAL A 265 -6.90 10.35 -10.74
CA VAL A 265 -7.81 11.28 -10.07
C VAL A 265 -8.28 12.37 -11.03
N VAL A 266 -7.37 13.04 -11.74
CA VAL A 266 -7.74 14.12 -12.67
C VAL A 266 -8.68 13.59 -13.77
N ILE A 267 -8.33 12.46 -14.40
CA ILE A 267 -9.12 11.89 -15.50
C ILE A 267 -10.52 11.48 -15.01
N VAL A 268 -10.60 10.72 -13.91
CA VAL A 268 -11.88 10.21 -13.41
C VAL A 268 -12.75 11.34 -12.84
N SER A 269 -12.17 12.35 -12.17
CA SER A 269 -12.92 13.52 -11.74
C SER A 269 -13.50 14.31 -12.92
N ILE A 270 -12.71 14.56 -13.97
CA ILE A 270 -13.20 15.28 -15.15
C ILE A 270 -14.37 14.52 -15.79
N ILE A 271 -14.21 13.21 -16.02
CA ILE A 271 -15.25 12.39 -16.62
C ILE A 271 -16.52 12.40 -15.77
N PHE A 272 -16.39 12.15 -14.46
CA PHE A 272 -17.53 12.07 -13.55
C PHE A 272 -18.30 13.39 -13.47
N TYR A 273 -17.62 14.50 -13.19
CA TYR A 273 -18.30 15.80 -13.05
C TYR A 273 -18.86 16.32 -14.38
N THR A 274 -18.24 15.95 -15.51
CA THR A 274 -18.81 16.26 -16.83
C THR A 274 -20.12 15.51 -17.03
N VAL A 275 -20.14 14.19 -16.79
CA VAL A 275 -21.37 13.38 -16.95
C VAL A 275 -22.45 13.84 -15.98
N ASN A 276 -22.11 14.12 -14.71
CA ASN A 276 -23.03 14.61 -13.70
C ASN A 276 -23.61 16.00 -14.02
N ALA A 277 -22.98 16.78 -14.90
CA ALA A 277 -23.55 18.06 -15.36
C ALA A 277 -24.61 17.87 -16.46
N PHE A 278 -24.65 16.72 -17.12
CA PHE A 278 -25.58 16.41 -18.22
C PHE A 278 -26.73 15.48 -17.84
N VAL A 279 -26.61 14.76 -16.72
CA VAL A 279 -27.62 13.83 -16.18
C VAL A 279 -28.32 14.50 -14.99
#